data_AF-A0A2R7L5Z1-F1
#
_entry.id   AF-A0A2R7L5Z1-F1
#
_cell.length_a   1.000
_cell.length_b   1.000
_cell.length_c   1.000
_cell.angle_alpha   90.00
_cell.angle_beta   90.00
_cell.angle_gamma   90.00
#
_symmetry.space_group_name_H-M   'P 1'
#
loop_
_entity.id
_entity.type
_entity.pdbx_description
1 polymer ?
#
loop_
_entity_poly.entity_id
_entity_poly.type
_entity_poly.pdbx_seq_one_letter_code
_entity_poly.pdbx_strand_id
1 'polypeptide(L)'
;MSLVAVALNLLLAVLLIVALGFGWRLERRLEALRDSHAGFAKAVADLDQAAARAEQGLADLRAATDEASESLADRIARATALAARLDEALNRPVVTPPPPTAPRARPEPAESPLQSERRLKAEDFERLLEREARAKPAAKAMRPAGEPVARPAAPKPSPPKETPRSRARVDDDLFEGPVDPPGPGSSFRARR
;
A
#
# COMPACT_ATOMS: atom_id res chain seq x y z
N MET A 1 -18.63 -18.69 80.95
CA MET A 1 -17.35 -18.47 80.23
C MET A 1 -16.84 -17.09 80.61
N SER A 2 -15.59 -16.96 81.05
CA SER A 2 -15.08 -15.68 81.56
C SER A 2 -14.97 -14.65 80.44
N LEU A 3 -15.35 -13.40 80.71
CA LEU A 3 -15.23 -12.26 79.78
C LEU A 3 -13.80 -12.12 79.25
N VAL A 4 -12.82 -12.41 80.11
CA VAL A 4 -11.39 -12.38 79.80
C VAL A 4 -11.01 -13.39 78.71
N ALA A 5 -11.55 -14.61 78.76
CA ALA A 5 -11.27 -15.62 77.73
C ALA A 5 -11.81 -15.20 76.36
N VAL A 6 -13.00 -14.57 76.33
CA VAL A 6 -13.58 -14.03 75.09
C VAL A 6 -12.72 -12.90 74.53
N ALA A 7 -12.25 -11.99 75.39
CA ALA A 7 -11.39 -10.88 74.98
C ALA A 7 -10.04 -11.35 74.40
N LEU A 8 -9.37 -12.31 75.06
CA LEU A 8 -8.09 -12.87 74.59
C LEU A 8 -8.25 -13.64 73.27
N ASN A 9 -9.32 -14.42 73.13
CA ASN A 9 -9.60 -15.13 71.88
C ASN A 9 -9.89 -14.16 70.73
N LEU A 10 -10.60 -13.07 70.99
CA LEU A 10 -10.89 -12.05 69.99
C LEU A 10 -9.61 -11.32 69.55
N LEU A 11 -8.74 -10.97 70.50
CA LEU A 11 -7.42 -10.41 70.21
C LEU A 11 -6.61 -11.38 69.32
N LEU A 12 -6.57 -12.66 69.68
CA LEU A 12 -5.84 -13.68 68.92
C LEU A 12 -6.41 -13.84 67.50
N ALA A 13 -7.74 -13.85 67.36
CA ALA A 13 -8.40 -13.89 66.06
C ALA A 13 -8.03 -12.68 65.18
N VAL A 14 -8.01 -11.48 65.76
CA VAL A 14 -7.60 -10.26 65.03
C VAL A 14 -6.14 -10.34 64.59
N LEU A 15 -5.23 -10.74 65.48
CA LEU A 15 -3.80 -10.91 65.13
C LEU A 15 -3.63 -11.94 64.00
N LEU A 16 -4.40 -13.03 64.02
CA LEU A 16 -4.36 -14.05 62.97
C LEU A 16 -4.85 -13.49 61.62
N ILE A 17 -5.93 -12.71 61.61
CA ILE A 17 -6.44 -12.07 60.40
C ILE A 17 -5.41 -11.10 59.82
N VAL A 18 -4.75 -10.30 60.66
CA VAL A 18 -3.70 -9.38 60.24
C VAL A 18 -2.52 -10.15 59.63
N ALA A 19 -2.06 -11.21 60.29
CA ALA A 19 -0.98 -12.05 59.79
C ALA A 19 -1.32 -12.68 58.43
N LEU A 20 -2.54 -13.19 58.28
CA LEU A 20 -3.02 -13.77 57.02
C LEU A 20 -3.10 -12.72 55.90
N GLY A 21 -3.61 -11.52 56.21
CA GLY A 21 -3.66 -10.41 55.26
C GLY A 21 -2.28 -9.97 54.79
N PHE A 22 -1.29 -9.95 55.68
CA PHE A 22 0.11 -9.66 55.31
C PHE A 22 0.70 -10.75 54.41
N GLY A 23 0.47 -12.03 54.72
CA GLY A 23 0.89 -13.14 53.85
C GLY A 23 0.31 -13.02 52.43
N TRP A 24 -0.99 -12.72 52.34
CA TRP A 24 -1.67 -12.58 51.05
C TRP A 24 -1.20 -11.36 50.25
N ARG A 25 -0.91 -10.24 50.92
CA ARG A 25 -0.38 -9.03 50.28
C ARG A 25 1.03 -9.24 49.74
N LEU A 26 1.85 -10.03 50.42
CA LEU A 26 3.23 -10.28 50.02
C LEU A 26 3.29 -11.16 48.77
N GLU A 27 2.49 -12.23 48.75
CA GLU A 27 2.35 -13.12 47.59
C GLU A 27 1.93 -12.34 46.34
N ARG A 28 0.87 -11.51 46.45
CA ARG A 28 0.40 -10.68 45.34
C ARG A 28 1.44 -9.69 44.82
N ARG A 29 2.30 -9.14 45.69
CA ARG A 29 3.35 -8.20 45.28
C ARG A 29 4.47 -8.90 44.54
N LEU A 30 4.88 -10.08 44.99
CA LEU A 30 5.88 -10.90 44.30
C LEU A 30 5.37 -11.38 42.94
N GLU A 31 4.11 -11.80 42.87
CA GLU A 31 3.46 -12.26 41.65
C GLU A 31 3.35 -11.13 40.62
N ALA A 32 2.91 -9.93 41.02
CA ALA A 32 2.82 -8.78 40.14
C ALA A 32 4.19 -8.37 39.54
N LEU A 33 5.27 -8.44 40.34
CA LEU A 33 6.63 -8.16 39.83
C LEU A 33 7.04 -9.22 38.80
N ARG A 34 6.84 -10.52 39.10
CA ARG A 34 7.19 -11.59 38.16
C ARG A 34 6.39 -11.52 36.87
N ASP A 35 5.09 -11.25 36.96
CA ASP A 35 4.21 -11.10 35.80
C ASP A 35 4.62 -9.89 34.95
N SER A 36 5.05 -8.79 35.57
CA SER A 36 5.59 -7.65 34.83
C SER A 36 6.86 -8.02 34.04
N HIS A 37 7.80 -8.76 34.64
CA HIS A 37 9.00 -9.23 33.93
C HIS A 37 8.68 -10.18 32.78
N ALA A 38 7.73 -11.10 32.98
CA ALA A 38 7.26 -11.98 31.92
C ALA A 38 6.56 -11.19 30.80
N GLY A 39 5.79 -10.16 31.16
CA GLY A 39 5.17 -9.23 30.21
C GLY A 39 6.19 -8.42 29.41
N PHE A 40 7.24 -7.92 30.06
CA PHE A 40 8.34 -7.22 29.39
C PHE A 40 9.11 -8.13 28.45
N ALA A 41 9.46 -9.35 28.87
CA ALA A 41 10.14 -10.31 28.01
C ALA A 41 9.32 -10.61 26.75
N LYS A 42 8.00 -10.77 26.90
CA LYS A 42 7.08 -10.94 25.77
C LYS A 42 7.00 -9.70 24.88
N ALA A 43 6.92 -8.50 25.45
CA ALA A 43 6.85 -7.26 24.69
C ALA A 43 8.14 -7.00 23.91
N VAL A 44 9.31 -7.29 24.48
CA VAL A 44 10.60 -7.19 23.80
C VAL A 44 10.69 -8.19 22.65
N ALA A 45 10.26 -9.44 22.87
CA ALA A 45 10.24 -10.43 21.80
C ALA A 45 9.32 -10.02 20.63
N ASP A 46 8.17 -9.43 20.92
CA ASP A 46 7.25 -8.90 19.90
C ASP A 46 7.85 -7.70 19.15
N LEU A 47 8.57 -6.82 19.86
CA LEU A 47 9.29 -5.70 19.27
C LEU A 47 10.43 -6.17 18.36
N ASP A 48 11.25 -7.12 18.79
CA ASP A 48 12.34 -7.68 17.99
C ASP A 48 11.79 -8.35 16.72
N GLN A 49 10.66 -9.06 16.83
CA GLN A 49 9.98 -9.65 15.69
C GLN A 49 9.47 -8.57 14.70
N ALA A 50 8.89 -7.49 15.22
CA ALA A 50 8.43 -6.37 14.40
C ALA A 50 9.60 -5.64 13.74
N ALA A 51 10.70 -5.44 14.46
CA ALA A 51 11.93 -4.83 13.95
C ALA A 51 12.55 -5.69 12.84
N ALA A 52 12.69 -6.99 13.04
CA ALA A 52 13.19 -7.92 12.01
C ALA A 52 12.34 -7.86 10.74
N ARG A 53 11.01 -7.77 10.88
CA ARG A 53 10.10 -7.59 9.73
C ARG A 53 10.29 -6.24 9.03
N ALA A 54 10.54 -5.17 9.78
CA ALA A 54 10.80 -3.85 9.22
C ALA A 54 12.14 -3.80 8.48
N GLU A 55 13.19 -4.44 9.02
CA GLU A 55 14.50 -4.58 8.38
C GLU A 55 14.39 -5.36 7.07
N GLN A 56 13.64 -6.47 7.06
CA GLN A 56 13.35 -7.23 5.84
C GLN A 56 12.63 -6.38 4.79
N GLY A 57 11.58 -5.65 5.19
CA GLY A 57 10.87 -4.76 4.25
C GLY A 57 11.77 -3.66 3.69
N LEU A 58 12.71 -3.15 4.48
CA LEU A 58 13.67 -2.14 4.03
C LEU A 58 14.72 -2.74 3.07
N ALA A 59 15.15 -3.98 3.31
CA ALA A 59 16.00 -4.72 2.38
C ALA A 59 15.28 -4.98 1.03
N ASP A 60 14.01 -5.37 1.08
CA ASP A 60 13.18 -5.56 -0.12
C ASP A 60 13.00 -4.26 -0.90
N LEU A 61 12.76 -3.13 -0.21
CA LEU A 61 12.65 -1.82 -0.85
C LEU A 61 13.96 -1.37 -1.50
N ARG A 62 15.10 -1.65 -0.86
CA ARG A 62 16.42 -1.37 -1.46
C ARG A 62 16.62 -2.22 -2.71
N ALA A 63 16.39 -3.53 -2.63
CA ALA A 63 16.53 -4.43 -3.78
C ALA A 63 15.62 -4.00 -4.95
N ALA A 64 14.36 -3.68 -4.68
CA ALA A 64 13.41 -3.23 -5.70
C ALA A 64 13.81 -1.86 -6.30
N THR A 65 14.37 -0.97 -5.48
CA THR A 65 14.87 0.33 -5.95
C THR A 65 16.10 0.16 -6.83
N ASP A 66 17.04 -0.72 -6.44
CA ASP A 66 18.23 -1.02 -7.22
C ASP A 66 17.85 -1.61 -8.59
N GLU A 67 16.94 -2.59 -8.63
CA GLU A 67 16.43 -3.17 -9.88
C GLU A 67 15.71 -2.13 -10.76
N ALA A 68 14.88 -1.26 -10.14
CA ALA A 68 14.22 -0.17 -10.86
C ALA A 68 15.23 0.82 -11.44
N SER A 69 16.30 1.13 -10.69
CA SER A 69 17.36 2.05 -11.12
C SER A 69 18.13 1.50 -12.32
N GLU A 70 18.45 0.21 -12.33
CA GLU A 70 19.12 -0.46 -13.45
C GLU A 70 18.23 -0.49 -14.69
N SER A 71 16.94 -0.83 -14.54
CA SER A 71 15.95 -0.80 -15.62
C SER A 71 15.79 0.60 -16.23
N LEU A 72 15.82 1.64 -15.39
CA LEU A 72 15.79 3.03 -15.84
C LEU A 72 17.05 3.40 -16.64
N ALA A 73 18.23 3.06 -16.13
CA ALA A 73 19.50 3.31 -16.81
C ALA A 73 19.54 2.63 -18.20
N ASP A 74 19.06 1.38 -18.27
CA ASP A 74 18.97 0.60 -19.50
C ASP A 74 18.06 1.27 -20.55
N ARG A 75 16.92 1.82 -20.12
CA ARG A 75 16.00 2.56 -20.99
C ARG A 75 16.61 3.87 -21.48
N ILE A 76 17.34 4.59 -20.62
CA ILE A 76 18.05 5.82 -20.99
C ILE A 76 19.14 5.51 -22.02
N ALA A 77 19.91 4.44 -21.82
CA ALA A 77 20.94 4.00 -22.77
C ALA A 77 20.32 3.66 -24.15
N ARG A 78 19.17 2.97 -24.18
CA ARG A 78 18.46 2.69 -25.43
C ARG A 78 17.92 3.95 -26.10
N ALA A 79 17.32 4.86 -25.33
CA ALA A 79 16.77 6.12 -25.84
C ALA A 79 17.88 7.02 -26.44
N THR A 80 19.01 7.14 -25.75
CA THR A 80 20.18 7.90 -26.24
C THR A 80 20.79 7.27 -27.48
N ALA A 81 20.90 5.94 -27.55
CA ALA A 81 21.35 5.25 -28.76
C ALA A 81 20.40 5.45 -29.95
N LEU A 82 19.08 5.43 -29.72
CA LEU A 82 18.09 5.71 -30.77
C LEU A 82 18.13 7.17 -31.21
N ALA A 83 18.29 8.12 -30.27
CA ALA A 83 18.47 9.53 -30.58
C ALA A 83 19.71 9.77 -31.44
N ALA A 84 20.85 9.16 -31.09
CA ALA A 84 22.08 9.25 -31.88
C ALA A 84 21.94 8.68 -33.30
N ARG A 85 21.20 7.58 -33.46
CA ARG A 85 20.89 7.02 -34.79
C ARG A 85 20.00 7.94 -35.62
N LEU A 86 19.02 8.60 -34.98
CA LEU A 86 18.18 9.59 -35.65
C LEU A 86 19.01 10.79 -36.11
N ASP A 87 19.90 11.28 -35.24
CA ASP A 87 20.79 12.40 -35.53
C ASP A 87 21.73 12.10 -36.70
N GLU A 88 22.37 10.92 -36.70
CA GLU A 88 23.19 10.45 -37.83
C GLU A 88 22.39 10.35 -39.14
N ALA A 89 21.16 9.82 -39.09
CA ALA A 89 20.31 9.69 -40.28
C ALA A 89 19.86 11.06 -40.84
N LEU A 90 19.63 12.04 -39.96
CA LEU A 90 19.28 13.41 -40.35
C LEU A 90 20.48 14.18 -40.89
N ASN A 91 21.65 13.99 -40.28
CA ASN A 91 22.88 14.68 -40.63
C ASN A 91 23.62 14.02 -41.80
N ARG A 92 23.21 12.80 -42.20
CA ARG A 92 23.73 12.13 -43.40
C ARG A 92 23.29 12.92 -44.65
N PRO A 93 24.23 13.54 -45.39
CA PRO A 93 23.88 14.18 -46.65
C PRO A 93 23.37 13.11 -47.62
N VAL A 94 22.18 13.34 -48.18
CA VAL A 94 21.66 12.55 -49.31
C VAL A 94 22.63 12.75 -50.46
N VAL A 95 23.56 11.82 -50.63
CA VAL A 95 24.38 11.73 -51.83
C VAL A 95 23.44 11.27 -52.93
N THR A 96 22.92 12.23 -53.69
CA THR A 96 22.16 11.98 -54.91
C THR A 96 23.07 11.19 -55.86
N PRO A 97 22.73 9.93 -56.23
CA PRO A 97 23.43 9.27 -57.31
C PRO A 97 23.24 10.11 -58.59
N PRO A 98 24.27 10.26 -59.44
CA PRO A 98 24.12 10.95 -60.71
C PRO A 98 23.00 10.29 -61.53
N PRO A 99 22.15 11.06 -62.21
CA PRO A 99 20.99 10.52 -62.92
C PRO A 99 21.47 9.54 -64.01
N PRO A 100 20.93 8.31 -64.08
CA PRO A 100 21.10 7.49 -65.26
C PRO A 100 20.38 8.19 -66.43
N THR A 101 21.15 8.46 -67.47
CA THR A 101 20.71 8.96 -68.77
C THR A 101 19.55 8.11 -69.30
N ALA A 102 18.36 8.72 -69.37
CA ALA A 102 17.19 8.09 -69.96
C ALA A 102 17.26 8.10 -71.50
N PRO A 103 16.85 7.01 -72.18
CA PRO A 103 16.24 7.10 -73.49
C PRO A 103 14.72 7.11 -73.34
N ARG A 104 14.12 8.17 -73.89
CA ARG A 104 12.67 8.37 -74.02
C ARG A 104 12.15 7.52 -75.19
N ALA A 105 11.11 6.71 -74.98
CA ALA A 105 9.93 6.55 -75.85
C ALA A 105 9.22 5.18 -75.65
N ARG A 106 7.97 5.19 -75.15
CA ARG A 106 6.73 4.85 -75.90
C ARG A 106 5.54 4.74 -74.91
N PRO A 107 4.34 5.24 -75.23
CA PRO A 107 3.16 5.05 -74.41
C PRO A 107 2.41 3.80 -74.88
N GLU A 108 2.14 2.86 -73.97
CA GLU A 108 1.18 1.77 -74.11
C GLU A 108 0.29 1.74 -72.85
N PRO A 109 -1.02 1.51 -72.99
CA PRO A 109 -2.02 1.72 -71.95
C PRO A 109 -2.15 0.48 -71.03
N ALA A 110 -2.53 0.73 -69.76
CA ALA A 110 -3.30 -0.14 -68.86
C ALA A 110 -2.77 -1.60 -68.68
N GLU A 111 -2.43 -2.14 -67.50
CA GLU A 111 -2.93 -1.99 -66.14
C GLU A 111 -1.85 -2.55 -65.20
N SER A 112 -1.41 -1.78 -64.19
CA SER A 112 -0.54 -2.33 -63.14
C SER A 112 -1.39 -3.00 -62.06
N PRO A 113 -1.14 -4.28 -61.67
CA PRO A 113 -1.96 -5.05 -60.72
C PRO A 113 -1.76 -4.63 -59.24
N LEU A 114 -1.26 -3.43 -58.98
CA LEU A 114 -0.79 -2.99 -57.66
C LEU A 114 -1.88 -2.38 -56.75
N GLN A 115 -3.15 -2.43 -57.15
CA GLN A 115 -4.27 -2.12 -56.24
C GLN A 115 -4.62 -3.29 -55.31
N SER A 116 -3.94 -4.43 -55.44
CA SER A 116 -4.13 -5.64 -54.63
C SER A 116 -3.65 -5.50 -53.17
N GLU A 117 -2.82 -4.50 -52.84
CA GLU A 117 -2.32 -4.29 -51.46
C GLU A 117 -3.14 -3.30 -50.63
N ARG A 118 -4.05 -2.51 -51.24
CA ARG A 118 -4.57 -1.29 -50.58
C ARG A 118 -6.03 -1.32 -50.11
N ARG A 119 -6.70 -2.46 -50.14
CA ARG A 119 -7.95 -2.65 -49.38
C ARG A 119 -8.00 -4.06 -48.82
N LEU A 120 -7.42 -4.26 -47.64
CA LEU A 120 -7.98 -5.21 -46.68
C LEU A 120 -9.48 -4.89 -46.61
N LYS A 121 -10.30 -5.77 -47.19
CA LYS A 121 -11.74 -5.54 -47.29
C LYS A 121 -12.33 -5.69 -45.88
N ALA A 122 -13.44 -5.01 -45.63
CA ALA A 122 -14.19 -5.18 -44.37
C ALA A 122 -14.50 -6.66 -44.09
N GLU A 123 -14.66 -7.44 -45.15
CA GLU A 123 -14.86 -8.90 -45.14
C GLU A 123 -13.68 -9.67 -44.50
N ASP A 124 -12.44 -9.22 -44.69
CA ASP A 124 -11.26 -9.86 -44.11
C ASP A 124 -11.14 -9.57 -42.61
N PHE A 125 -11.58 -8.38 -42.19
CA PHE A 125 -11.71 -8.00 -40.78
C PHE A 125 -12.80 -8.80 -40.06
N GLU A 126 -13.95 -9.02 -40.70
CA GLU A 126 -15.00 -9.87 -40.13
C GLU A 126 -14.54 -11.32 -39.94
N ARG A 127 -13.80 -11.87 -40.92
CA ARG A 127 -13.23 -13.22 -40.81
C ARG A 127 -12.21 -13.37 -39.68
N LEU A 128 -11.43 -12.33 -39.40
CA LEU A 128 -10.50 -12.30 -38.25
C LEU A 128 -11.25 -12.23 -36.91
N LEU A 129 -12.29 -11.40 -36.82
CA LEU A 129 -13.14 -11.29 -35.63
C LEU A 129 -13.89 -12.58 -35.33
N GLU A 130 -14.42 -13.24 -36.35
CA GLU A 130 -15.16 -14.49 -36.22
C GLU A 130 -14.22 -15.64 -35.81
N ARG A 131 -12.99 -15.66 -36.34
CA ARG A 131 -11.94 -16.61 -35.92
C ARG A 131 -11.49 -16.38 -34.48
N GLU A 132 -11.39 -15.13 -34.03
CA GLU A 132 -11.09 -14.78 -32.63
C GLU A 132 -12.26 -15.14 -31.69
N ALA A 133 -13.50 -14.88 -32.12
CA ALA A 133 -14.71 -15.25 -31.38
C ALA A 133 -14.88 -16.77 -31.26
N ARG A 134 -14.36 -17.55 -32.23
CA ARG A 134 -14.30 -19.01 -32.21
C ARG A 134 -13.08 -19.57 -31.47
N ALA A 135 -12.05 -18.77 -31.22
CA ALA A 135 -10.89 -19.12 -30.38
C ALA A 135 -11.12 -18.83 -28.88
N LYS A 136 -11.87 -17.76 -28.55
CA LYS A 136 -12.32 -17.44 -27.18
C LYS A 136 -13.30 -18.42 -26.49
N PRO A 137 -14.09 -19.30 -27.14
CA PRO A 137 -14.93 -20.27 -26.45
C PRO A 137 -14.09 -21.41 -25.88
N ALA A 138 -12.92 -21.72 -26.45
CA ALA A 138 -12.01 -22.73 -25.92
C ALA A 138 -11.26 -22.23 -24.67
N ALA A 139 -10.90 -20.95 -24.63
CA ALA A 139 -10.29 -20.34 -23.44
C ALA A 139 -11.27 -20.17 -22.26
N LYS A 140 -12.58 -20.21 -22.50
CA LYS A 140 -13.62 -20.17 -21.46
C LYS A 140 -14.06 -21.56 -20.98
N ALA A 141 -13.71 -22.64 -21.71
CA ALA A 141 -14.11 -24.00 -21.38
C ALA A 141 -13.15 -24.74 -20.43
N MET A 142 -12.00 -24.16 -20.07
CA MET A 142 -11.08 -24.71 -19.07
C MET A 142 -10.95 -23.76 -17.86
N ARG A 143 -12.05 -23.55 -17.14
CA ARG A 143 -12.01 -23.26 -15.70
C ARG A 143 -13.08 -24.13 -15.02
N PRO A 144 -12.68 -25.04 -14.12
CA PRO A 144 -13.61 -25.98 -13.49
C PRO A 144 -14.59 -25.23 -12.58
N ALA A 145 -15.79 -25.79 -12.48
CA ALA A 145 -16.91 -25.27 -11.72
C ALA A 145 -16.58 -25.07 -10.23
N GLY A 146 -16.91 -23.87 -9.74
CA GLY A 146 -17.09 -23.51 -8.35
C GLY A 146 -18.08 -22.33 -8.30
N GLU A 147 -19.14 -22.51 -7.51
CA GLU A 147 -20.39 -21.75 -7.29
C GLU A 147 -20.35 -20.18 -7.18
N PRO A 148 -21.51 -19.49 -7.21
CA PRO A 148 -21.67 -18.19 -7.85
C PRO A 148 -21.27 -17.01 -6.95
N VAL A 149 -20.40 -16.13 -7.43
CA VAL A 149 -20.17 -14.80 -6.85
C VAL A 149 -20.74 -13.74 -7.80
N ALA A 150 -21.85 -13.15 -7.36
CA ALA A 150 -22.55 -12.08 -8.06
C ALA A 150 -21.65 -10.84 -8.27
N ARG A 151 -21.77 -10.29 -9.46
CA ARG A 151 -21.19 -9.01 -9.93
C ARG A 151 -21.62 -7.87 -8.99
N PRO A 152 -20.72 -7.02 -8.45
CA PRO A 152 -21.16 -5.85 -7.69
C PRO A 152 -21.73 -4.81 -8.66
N ALA A 153 -23.04 -4.65 -8.61
CA ALA A 153 -23.76 -3.52 -9.19
C ALA A 153 -23.40 -2.24 -8.42
N ALA A 154 -23.47 -1.10 -9.12
CA ALA A 154 -23.25 0.23 -8.56
C ALA A 154 -24.06 0.46 -7.26
N PRO A 155 -23.47 1.06 -6.20
CA PRO A 155 -24.17 1.27 -4.95
C PRO A 155 -25.13 2.45 -5.03
N LYS A 156 -26.41 2.22 -4.68
CA LYS A 156 -27.38 3.25 -4.31
C LYS A 156 -27.00 3.82 -2.92
N PRO A 157 -27.27 5.11 -2.63
CA PRO A 157 -26.84 5.76 -1.39
C PRO A 157 -27.67 5.24 -0.21
N SER A 158 -26.98 4.68 0.79
CA SER A 158 -27.52 4.26 2.09
C SER A 158 -26.95 5.18 3.16
N PRO A 159 -27.71 5.49 4.25
CA PRO A 159 -27.33 6.52 5.21
C PRO A 159 -26.05 6.16 5.97
N PRO A 160 -25.24 7.16 6.38
CA PRO A 160 -23.92 6.93 6.95
C PRO A 160 -24.03 6.25 8.30
N LYS A 161 -23.51 5.02 8.37
CA LYS A 161 -23.30 4.28 9.62
C LYS A 161 -21.97 4.75 10.20
N GLU A 162 -22.04 5.44 11.34
CA GLU A 162 -20.93 6.03 12.06
C GLU A 162 -19.83 4.99 12.36
N THR A 163 -18.65 5.21 11.78
CA THR A 163 -17.41 4.55 12.21
C THR A 163 -16.83 5.32 13.39
N PRO A 164 -16.29 4.65 14.43
CA PRO A 164 -15.75 5.31 15.62
C PRO A 164 -14.47 6.09 15.28
N ARG A 165 -14.63 7.38 14.96
CA ARG A 165 -13.57 8.39 14.75
C ARG A 165 -12.88 8.82 16.05
N SER A 166 -13.12 8.13 17.17
CA SER A 166 -12.70 8.57 18.50
C SER A 166 -11.22 8.30 18.82
N ARG A 167 -10.45 7.62 17.96
CA ARG A 167 -9.03 7.35 18.23
C ARG A 167 -8.06 8.41 17.70
N ALA A 168 -8.48 9.26 16.76
CA ALA A 168 -7.62 10.31 16.23
C ALA A 168 -7.64 11.61 17.06
N ARG A 169 -8.63 11.80 17.94
CA ARG A 169 -8.73 13.01 18.79
C ARG A 169 -7.98 12.91 20.12
N VAL A 170 -7.66 11.69 20.57
CA VAL A 170 -7.04 11.49 21.89
C VAL A 170 -5.56 11.86 21.87
N ASP A 171 -4.91 11.84 20.70
CA ASP A 171 -3.50 12.20 20.56
C ASP A 171 -3.27 13.73 20.51
N ASP A 172 -4.26 14.53 20.06
CA ASP A 172 -4.11 16.00 19.98
C ASP A 172 -4.14 16.65 21.38
N ASP A 173 -4.91 16.13 22.34
CA ASP A 173 -5.02 16.68 23.71
C ASP A 173 -3.78 16.37 24.60
N LEU A 174 -2.85 15.51 24.15
CA LEU A 174 -1.66 15.12 24.92
C LEU A 174 -0.50 16.11 24.76
N PHE A 175 -0.50 16.92 23.70
CA PHE A 175 0.55 17.91 23.40
C PHE A 175 0.11 19.36 23.67
N GLU A 176 -1.17 19.60 23.95
CA GLU A 176 -1.70 20.90 24.35
C GLU A 176 -1.36 21.13 25.85
N GLY A 177 -0.26 21.83 26.11
CA GLY A 177 0.13 22.23 27.46
C GLY A 177 -0.95 23.08 28.16
N PRO A 178 -0.90 23.23 29.50
CA PRO A 178 -1.93 23.96 30.25
C PRO A 178 -2.13 25.37 29.69
N VAL A 179 -3.33 25.63 29.18
CA VAL A 179 -3.74 26.97 28.75
C VAL A 179 -3.85 27.85 30.00
N ASP A 180 -2.98 28.84 30.11
CA ASP A 180 -3.04 29.86 31.17
C ASP A 180 -4.44 30.52 31.17
N PRO A 181 -5.05 30.74 32.35
CA PRO A 181 -6.36 31.37 32.43
C PRO A 181 -6.30 32.81 31.88
N PRO A 182 -7.37 33.28 31.20
CA PRO A 182 -7.40 34.63 30.66
C PRO A 182 -7.28 35.65 31.79
N GLY A 183 -6.15 36.38 31.79
CA GLY A 183 -5.92 37.47 32.72
C GLY A 183 -7.03 38.52 32.65
N PRO A 184 -7.45 39.10 33.79
CA PRO A 184 -8.54 40.06 33.84
C PRO A 184 -8.21 41.32 33.03
N GLY A 185 -9.23 41.78 32.29
CA GLY A 185 -9.12 42.69 31.16
C GLY A 185 -8.38 44.01 31.43
N SER A 186 -7.49 44.35 30.50
CA SER A 186 -7.02 45.73 30.34
C SER A 186 -8.10 46.57 29.67
N SER A 187 -8.99 47.13 30.48
CA SER A 187 -9.72 48.33 30.10
C SER A 187 -8.73 49.50 30.02
N PHE A 188 -8.17 49.74 28.83
CA PHE A 188 -7.68 51.08 28.52
C PHE A 188 -8.27 51.56 27.21
N ARG A 189 -9.37 52.29 27.39
CA ARG A 189 -10.18 52.95 26.39
C ARG A 189 -9.42 54.16 25.88
N ALA A 190 -9.58 54.39 24.58
CA ALA A 190 -9.07 55.48 23.77
C ALA A 190 -9.36 56.92 24.26
N ARG A 191 -8.73 57.86 23.52
CA ARG A 191 -8.91 59.33 23.41
C ARG A 191 -7.82 60.08 24.20
N ARG A 192 -7.09 61.04 23.63
CA ARG A 192 -7.39 61.97 22.54
C ARG A 192 -6.09 62.55 21.99
#